data_AF-A0A1F6N3D0-F1
#
_entry.id   AF-A0A1F6N3D0-F1
#
_cell.length_a   1.000
_cell.length_b   1.000
_cell.length_c   1.000
_cell.angle_alpha   90.00
_cell.angle_beta   90.00
_cell.angle_gamma   90.00
#
_symmetry.space_group_name_H-M   'P 1'
#
loop_
_entity.id
_entity.type
_entity.pdbx_description
1 polymer ?
#
loop_
_entity_poly.entity_id
_entity_poly.type
_entity_poly.pdbx_seq_one_letter_code
_entity_poly.pdbx_strand_id
1 'polypeptide(L)'
;MKHSFIFLPLWLLAVPLLFFLHVAVIIFLPYPFSEINVLATAVVMAVIITESGAVVWWTFCLFYLFDWYTVGPFGLVLSAAVLAALVLFWLYRGILSNREFWSAAILVAVFLIFFRIFSAGFFWLRAVDQSGLIASLFRSVTVEIFVTASFVSVWYLLLARFLPSLKVTHAKRMNLYAKN
;
A
#
# COMPACT_ATOMS: atom_id res chain seq x y z
N MET A 1 21.94 9.05 14.90
CA MET A 1 20.99 8.50 15.90
C MET A 1 20.05 9.52 16.55
N LYS A 2 20.21 10.84 16.38
CA LYS A 2 19.29 11.85 16.99
C LYS A 2 17.97 12.09 16.24
N HIS A 3 17.83 11.66 14.99
CA HIS A 3 16.62 11.91 14.22
C HIS A 3 15.45 10.96 14.53
N SER A 4 15.67 9.79 15.17
CA SER A 4 14.61 8.78 15.34
C SER A 4 13.50 9.18 16.34
N PHE A 5 13.82 9.98 17.36
CA PHE A 5 12.87 10.31 18.43
C PHE A 5 11.76 11.29 18.02
N ILE A 6 12.00 12.17 17.05
CA ILE A 6 11.00 13.13 16.56
C ILE A 6 10.02 12.44 15.59
N PHE A 7 10.50 11.43 14.85
CA PHE A 7 9.65 10.70 13.91
C PHE A 7 8.66 9.76 14.63
N LEU A 8 9.03 9.17 15.77
CA LEU A 8 8.17 8.25 16.52
C LEU A 8 6.78 8.82 16.88
N PRO A 9 6.64 10.04 17.47
CA PRO A 9 5.32 10.60 17.78
C PRO A 9 4.51 10.96 16.53
N LEU A 10 5.17 11.44 15.46
CA LEU A 10 4.50 11.69 14.18
C LEU A 10 3.88 10.41 13.62
N TRP A 11 4.59 9.29 13.79
CA TRP A 11 4.14 7.98 13.34
C TRP A 11 3.03 7.38 14.18
N LEU A 12 3.08 7.56 15.51
CA LEU A 12 1.99 7.19 16.41
C LEU A 12 0.68 7.90 16.07
N LEU A 13 0.76 9.14 15.55
CA LEU A 13 -0.41 9.88 15.09
C LEU A 13 -0.84 9.51 13.66
N ALA A 14 0.12 9.29 12.75
CA ALA A 14 -0.16 9.03 11.34
C ALA A 14 -0.91 7.70 11.12
N VAL A 15 -0.57 6.64 11.86
CA VAL A 15 -1.16 5.31 11.66
C VAL A 15 -2.67 5.31 11.98
N PRO A 16 -3.14 5.78 13.15
CA PRO A 16 -4.57 5.91 13.43
C PRO A 16 -5.27 6.85 12.45
N LEU A 17 -4.64 7.97 12.07
CA LEU A 17 -5.24 8.93 11.15
C LEU A 17 -5.48 8.32 9.77
N LEU A 18 -4.52 7.55 9.24
CA LEU A 18 -4.69 6.81 7.99
C LEU A 18 -5.79 5.75 8.07
N PHE A 19 -5.90 5.06 9.21
CA PHE A 19 -6.99 4.11 9.45
C PHE A 19 -8.36 4.81 9.45
N PHE A 20 -8.53 5.90 10.21
CA PHE A 20 -9.78 6.66 10.24
C PHE A 20 -10.10 7.29 8.88
N LEU A 21 -9.10 7.77 8.14
CA LEU A 21 -9.27 8.28 6.79
C LEU A 21 -9.79 7.17 5.86
N HIS A 22 -9.26 5.95 5.98
CA HIS A 22 -9.75 4.81 5.20
C HIS A 22 -11.21 4.48 5.52
N VAL A 23 -11.58 4.42 6.79
CA VAL A 23 -12.96 4.18 7.23
C VAL A 23 -13.89 5.31 6.74
N ALA A 24 -13.45 6.56 6.85
CA ALA A 24 -14.20 7.71 6.36
C ALA A 24 -14.42 7.64 4.84
N VAL A 25 -13.41 7.22 4.07
CA VAL A 25 -13.53 7.04 2.63
C VAL A 25 -14.59 6.00 2.28
N ILE A 26 -14.58 4.86 2.98
CA ILE A 26 -15.56 3.78 2.75
C ILE A 26 -16.99 4.24 3.06
N ILE A 27 -17.18 5.01 4.14
CA ILE A 27 -18.52 5.42 4.62
C ILE A 27 -19.09 6.60 3.85
N PHE A 28 -18.27 7.62 3.56
CA PHE A 28 -18.77 8.92 3.09
C PHE A 28 -18.71 9.11 1.58
N LEU A 29 -17.83 8.40 0.86
CA LEU A 29 -17.75 8.55 -0.59
C LEU A 29 -18.77 7.63 -1.29
N PRO A 30 -19.41 8.09 -2.37
CA PRO A 30 -20.31 7.25 -3.15
C PRO A 30 -19.53 6.23 -3.98
N TYR A 31 -20.18 5.11 -4.32
CA TYR A 31 -19.64 4.17 -5.31
C TYR A 31 -19.40 4.88 -6.66
N PRO A 32 -18.26 4.68 -7.35
CA PRO A 32 -17.20 3.69 -7.04
C PRO A 32 -16.04 4.22 -6.18
N PHE A 33 -16.09 5.47 -5.72
CA PHE A 33 -15.01 6.09 -4.95
C PHE A 33 -14.90 5.56 -3.51
N SER A 34 -15.97 4.95 -2.98
CA SER A 34 -15.92 4.17 -1.74
C SER A 34 -14.93 3.00 -1.79
N GLU A 35 -14.57 2.52 -2.99
CA GLU A 35 -13.62 1.42 -3.20
C GLU A 35 -12.16 1.89 -3.19
N ILE A 36 -11.86 3.16 -2.90
CA ILE A 36 -10.47 3.65 -2.80
C ILE A 36 -9.79 3.00 -1.59
N ASN A 37 -8.77 2.20 -1.86
CA ASN A 37 -7.96 1.60 -0.80
C ASN A 37 -6.86 2.58 -0.34
N VAL A 38 -7.22 3.40 0.65
CA VAL A 38 -6.33 4.39 1.28
C VAL A 38 -5.12 3.72 1.93
N LEU A 39 -5.29 2.55 2.56
CA LEU A 39 -4.20 1.83 3.21
C LEU A 39 -3.17 1.36 2.18
N ALA A 40 -3.62 0.76 1.08
CA ALA A 40 -2.76 0.37 -0.04
C ALA A 40 -2.02 1.57 -0.64
N THR A 41 -2.73 2.69 -0.81
CA THR A 41 -2.14 3.95 -1.27
C THR A 41 -1.00 4.41 -0.36
N ALA A 42 -1.23 4.39 0.96
CA ALA A 42 -0.23 4.79 1.93
C ALA A 42 1.01 3.88 1.90
N VAL A 43 0.81 2.55 1.82
CA VAL A 43 1.91 1.58 1.73
C VAL A 43 2.76 1.82 0.48
N VAL A 44 2.13 1.95 -0.69
CA VAL A 44 2.87 2.16 -1.95
C VAL A 44 3.61 3.48 -1.96
N MET A 45 2.97 4.56 -1.53
CA MET A 45 3.65 5.86 -1.43
C MET A 45 4.80 5.81 -0.43
N ALA A 46 4.65 5.09 0.69
CA ALA A 46 5.73 4.92 1.65
C ALA A 46 6.92 4.15 1.04
N VAL A 47 6.68 3.11 0.24
CA VAL A 47 7.75 2.39 -0.50
C VAL A 47 8.50 3.35 -1.43
N ILE A 48 7.78 4.14 -2.23
CA ILE A 48 8.39 5.05 -3.20
C ILE A 48 9.16 6.18 -2.53
N ILE A 49 8.62 6.75 -1.45
CA ILE A 49 9.22 7.91 -0.76
C ILE A 49 10.44 7.49 0.07
N THR A 50 10.35 6.39 0.80
CA THR A 50 11.39 6.00 1.77
C THR A 50 12.41 5.03 1.21
N GLU A 51 12.04 4.23 0.20
CA GLU A 51 12.85 3.16 -0.39
C GLU A 51 13.43 2.18 0.65
N SER A 52 12.77 2.06 1.79
CA SER A 52 13.28 1.32 2.94
C SER A 52 12.40 0.12 3.25
N GLY A 53 13.04 -0.99 3.65
CA GLY A 53 12.35 -2.18 4.14
C GLY A 53 11.54 -1.91 5.42
N ALA A 54 11.75 -0.74 6.06
CA ALA A 54 10.90 -0.28 7.14
C ALA A 54 9.41 -0.36 6.77
N VAL A 55 9.03 -0.09 5.51
CA VAL A 55 7.62 -0.08 5.07
C VAL A 55 6.86 -1.39 5.36
N VAL A 56 7.56 -2.51 5.50
CA VAL A 56 6.93 -3.77 5.92
C VAL A 56 6.40 -3.67 7.36
N TRP A 57 7.18 -3.12 8.29
CA TRP A 57 6.77 -2.86 9.67
C TRP A 57 5.65 -1.82 9.75
N TRP A 58 5.67 -0.86 8.83
CA TRP A 58 4.65 0.18 8.73
C TRP A 58 3.32 -0.44 8.33
N THR A 59 3.36 -1.31 7.33
CA THR A 59 2.22 -2.10 6.88
C THR A 59 1.69 -2.96 8.01
N PHE A 60 2.57 -3.62 8.78
CA PHE A 60 2.16 -4.39 9.96
C PHE A 60 1.35 -3.53 10.95
N CYS A 61 1.86 -2.37 11.37
CA CYS A 61 1.14 -1.52 12.33
C CYS A 61 -0.20 -1.03 11.79
N LEU A 62 -0.24 -0.66 10.51
CA LEU A 62 -1.42 -0.10 9.86
C LEU A 62 -2.52 -1.15 9.68
N PHE A 63 -2.13 -2.34 9.21
CA PHE A 63 -3.05 -3.45 9.05
C PHE A 63 -3.37 -4.17 10.35
N TYR A 64 -2.58 -4.01 11.41
CA TYR A 64 -2.95 -4.50 12.74
C TYR A 64 -4.24 -3.84 13.20
N LEU A 65 -4.34 -2.50 13.12
CA LEU A 65 -5.57 -1.78 13.45
C LEU A 65 -6.73 -2.18 12.52
N PHE A 66 -6.44 -2.33 11.23
CA PHE A 66 -7.45 -2.73 10.26
C PHE A 66 -8.00 -4.13 10.54
N ASP A 67 -7.15 -5.11 10.89
CA ASP A 67 -7.57 -6.48 11.17
C ASP A 67 -8.49 -6.53 12.39
N TRP A 68 -8.24 -5.71 13.42
CA TRP A 68 -9.14 -5.53 14.58
C TRP A 68 -10.52 -4.98 14.21
N TYR A 69 -10.60 -4.21 13.14
CA TYR A 69 -11.86 -3.65 12.64
C TYR A 69 -12.64 -4.64 11.76
N THR A 70 -11.95 -5.56 11.08
CA THR A 70 -12.61 -6.54 10.21
C THR A 70 -13.31 -7.64 11.00
N VAL A 71 -14.41 -8.17 10.46
CA VAL A 71 -15.20 -9.25 11.08
C VAL A 71 -14.51 -10.63 10.96
N GLY A 72 -13.39 -10.71 10.24
CA GLY A 72 -12.68 -11.96 9.98
C GLY A 72 -11.83 -12.46 11.15
N PRO A 73 -11.32 -13.70 11.08
CA PRO A 73 -10.34 -14.19 12.04
C PRO A 73 -9.09 -13.31 12.07
N PHE A 74 -8.74 -12.85 13.27
CA PHE A 74 -7.56 -12.01 13.48
C PHE A 74 -6.29 -12.67 12.94
N GLY A 75 -5.47 -11.89 12.26
CA GLY A 75 -4.18 -12.27 11.72
C GLY A 75 -4.20 -12.59 10.22
N LEU A 76 -5.36 -12.90 9.61
CA LEU A 76 -5.41 -13.27 8.19
C LEU A 76 -5.15 -12.06 7.28
N VAL A 77 -5.85 -10.96 7.53
CA VAL A 77 -5.73 -9.73 6.74
C VAL A 77 -4.38 -9.08 6.98
N LEU A 78 -3.93 -9.05 8.25
CA LEU A 78 -2.60 -8.56 8.61
C LEU A 78 -1.49 -9.33 7.90
N SER A 79 -1.50 -10.67 7.97
CA SER A 79 -0.46 -11.50 7.36
C SER A 79 -0.44 -11.34 5.84
N ALA A 80 -1.62 -11.28 5.20
CA ALA A 80 -1.72 -11.05 3.77
C ALA A 80 -1.12 -9.71 3.35
N ALA A 81 -1.40 -8.64 4.09
CA ALA A 81 -0.87 -7.30 3.79
C ALA A 81 0.64 -7.22 3.97
N VAL A 82 1.18 -7.82 5.03
CA VAL A 82 2.63 -7.84 5.29
C VAL A 82 3.37 -8.60 4.18
N LEU A 83 2.85 -9.75 3.75
CA LEU A 83 3.43 -10.51 2.62
C LEU A 83 3.32 -9.74 1.31
N ALA A 84 2.19 -9.08 1.05
CA ALA A 84 2.03 -8.22 -0.13
C ALA A 84 3.01 -7.04 -0.12
N ALA A 85 3.24 -6.41 1.04
CA ALA A 85 4.23 -5.34 1.18
C ALA A 85 5.67 -5.82 0.99
N LEU A 86 5.99 -7.05 1.40
CA LEU A 86 7.30 -7.65 1.11
C LEU A 86 7.51 -7.83 -0.39
N VAL A 87 6.54 -8.41 -1.10
CA VAL A 87 6.57 -8.56 -2.56
C VAL A 87 6.70 -7.20 -3.24
N LEU A 88 5.91 -6.23 -2.80
CA LEU A 88 5.93 -4.85 -3.29
C LEU A 88 7.32 -4.21 -3.13
N PHE A 89 7.92 -4.32 -1.94
CA PHE A 89 9.24 -3.76 -1.66
C PHE A 89 10.33 -4.39 -2.53
N TRP A 90 10.28 -5.71 -2.72
CA TRP A 90 11.21 -6.42 -3.60
C TRP A 90 11.05 -6.00 -5.06
N LEU A 91 9.80 -5.87 -5.52
CA LEU A 91 9.50 -5.44 -6.87
C LEU A 91 9.97 -4.01 -7.14
N TYR A 92 9.74 -3.09 -6.20
CA TYR A 92 10.20 -1.70 -6.31
C TYR A 92 11.73 -1.63 -6.37
N ARG A 93 12.44 -2.37 -5.50
CA ARG A 93 13.90 -2.34 -5.44
C ARG A 93 14.57 -2.97 -6.67
N GLY A 94 13.97 -4.03 -7.22
CA GLY A 94 14.56 -4.82 -8.31
C GLY A 94 14.12 -4.44 -9.72
N ILE A 95 12.84 -4.10 -9.92
CA ILE A 95 12.23 -4.00 -11.26
C ILE A 95 11.66 -2.59 -11.51
N LEU A 96 10.82 -2.09 -10.60
CA LEU A 96 10.05 -0.85 -10.77
C LEU A 96 10.62 0.33 -9.99
N SER A 97 11.95 0.50 -10.01
CA SER A 97 12.63 1.60 -9.29
C SER A 97 12.46 2.98 -9.92
N ASN A 98 11.67 3.09 -11.01
CA ASN A 98 11.36 4.35 -11.65
C ASN A 98 10.39 5.16 -10.78
N ARG A 99 10.77 6.41 -10.46
CA ARG A 99 9.93 7.37 -9.72
C ARG A 99 9.04 8.13 -10.70
N GLU A 100 8.05 7.42 -11.23
CA GLU A 100 7.08 7.94 -12.19
C GLU A 100 5.66 7.60 -11.75
N PHE A 101 4.66 8.37 -12.18
CA PHE A 101 3.28 8.19 -11.74
C PHE A 101 2.68 6.82 -12.14
N TRP A 102 3.10 6.27 -13.28
CA TRP A 102 2.70 4.94 -13.73
C TRP A 102 3.32 3.83 -12.88
N SER A 103 4.53 4.06 -12.34
CA SER A 103 5.15 3.12 -11.40
C SER A 103 4.30 2.99 -10.13
N ALA A 104 3.82 4.12 -9.59
CA ALA A 104 2.93 4.13 -8.45
C ALA A 104 1.61 3.37 -8.72
N ALA A 105 1.01 3.57 -9.90
CA ALA A 105 -0.20 2.85 -10.31
C ALA A 105 0.01 1.33 -10.38
N ILE A 106 1.09 0.90 -11.04
CA ILE A 106 1.43 -0.53 -11.19
C ILE A 106 1.72 -1.16 -9.83
N LEU A 107 2.48 -0.47 -8.98
CA LEU A 107 2.82 -0.93 -7.63
C LEU A 107 1.57 -1.12 -6.75
N VAL A 108 0.58 -0.22 -6.83
CA VAL A 108 -0.72 -0.40 -6.17
C VAL A 108 -1.46 -1.61 -6.69
N ALA A 109 -1.55 -1.76 -8.01
CA ALA A 109 -2.23 -2.90 -8.61
C ALA A 109 -1.59 -4.22 -8.16
N VAL A 110 -0.26 -4.30 -8.19
CA VAL A 110 0.50 -5.47 -7.70
C VAL A 110 0.23 -5.71 -6.22
N PHE A 111 0.32 -4.68 -5.38
CA PHE A 111 0.05 -4.82 -3.94
C PHE A 111 -1.34 -5.40 -3.69
N LEU A 112 -2.37 -4.84 -4.32
CA LEU A 112 -3.75 -5.30 -4.17
C LEU A 112 -3.95 -6.72 -4.70
N ILE A 113 -3.36 -7.07 -5.84
CA ILE A 113 -3.43 -8.42 -6.40
C ILE A 113 -2.82 -9.44 -5.43
N PHE A 114 -1.59 -9.20 -4.96
CA PHE A 114 -0.93 -10.11 -4.02
C PHE A 114 -1.63 -10.16 -2.67
N PHE A 115 -2.12 -9.02 -2.17
CA PHE A 115 -2.93 -8.96 -0.96
C PHE A 115 -4.18 -9.84 -1.08
N ARG A 116 -4.89 -9.78 -2.22
CA ARG A 116 -6.05 -10.63 -2.49
C ARG A 116 -5.68 -12.10 -2.60
N ILE A 117 -4.61 -12.44 -3.33
CA ILE A 117 -4.12 -13.83 -3.45
C ILE A 117 -3.78 -14.41 -2.06
N PHE A 118 -3.02 -13.68 -1.24
CA PHE A 118 -2.64 -14.16 0.08
C PHE A 118 -3.85 -14.25 1.02
N SER A 119 -4.73 -13.25 1.02
CA SER A 119 -5.95 -13.29 1.83
C SER A 119 -6.82 -14.49 1.47
N ALA A 120 -7.08 -14.73 0.18
CA ALA A 120 -7.84 -15.87 -0.30
C ALA A 120 -7.17 -17.20 0.08
N GLY A 121 -5.84 -17.30 -0.05
CA GLY A 121 -5.08 -18.48 0.38
C GLY A 121 -5.22 -18.76 1.87
N PHE A 122 -5.16 -17.73 2.72
CA PHE A 122 -5.34 -17.87 4.16
C PHE A 122 -6.77 -18.24 4.56
N PHE A 123 -7.79 -17.66 3.92
CA PHE A 123 -9.18 -18.04 4.13
C PHE A 123 -9.44 -19.50 3.73
N TRP A 124 -8.84 -19.94 2.61
CA TRP A 124 -8.94 -21.32 2.15
C TRP A 124 -8.31 -22.30 3.15
N LEU A 125 -7.12 -22.00 3.67
CA LEU A 125 -6.43 -22.83 4.67
C LEU A 125 -7.18 -22.97 6.00
N ARG A 126 -7.99 -21.98 6.37
CA ARG A 126 -8.78 -22.02 7.62
C ARG A 126 -10.18 -22.63 7.47
N ALA A 127 -10.55 -23.10 6.28
CA ALA A 127 -11.88 -23.65 6.01
C ALA A 127 -13.04 -22.72 6.44
N VAL A 128 -12.82 -21.40 6.36
CA VAL A 128 -13.89 -20.41 6.57
C VAL A 128 -14.89 -20.55 5.43
N ASP A 129 -16.19 -20.38 5.71
CA ASP A 129 -17.27 -20.51 4.73
C ASP A 129 -16.92 -19.79 3.41
N GLN A 130 -16.88 -20.57 2.34
CA GLN A 130 -16.42 -20.14 1.01
C GLN A 130 -17.58 -19.67 0.12
N SER A 131 -18.82 -19.77 0.61
CA SER A 131 -20.00 -19.39 -0.16
C SER A 131 -20.03 -17.86 -0.38
N GLY A 132 -19.73 -17.44 -1.61
CA GLY A 132 -19.67 -16.02 -2.01
C GLY A 132 -18.26 -15.40 -2.09
N LEU A 133 -17.21 -16.14 -1.71
CA LEU A 133 -15.84 -15.64 -1.68
C LEU A 133 -15.30 -15.40 -3.10
N ILE A 134 -15.54 -16.31 -4.04
CA ILE A 134 -15.05 -16.19 -5.43
C ILE A 134 -15.77 -15.07 -6.19
N ALA A 135 -17.10 -14.95 -6.07
CA ALA A 135 -17.87 -13.94 -6.80
C ALA A 135 -17.61 -12.50 -6.29
N SER A 136 -17.41 -12.32 -4.98
CA SER A 136 -17.01 -11.03 -4.40
C SER A 136 -15.58 -10.65 -4.77
N LEU A 137 -14.68 -11.63 -4.92
CA LEU A 137 -13.29 -11.40 -5.30
C LEU A 137 -13.10 -10.87 -6.73
N PHE A 138 -13.96 -11.20 -7.70
CA PHE A 138 -13.71 -10.75 -9.08
C PHE A 138 -14.34 -9.40 -9.42
N ARG A 139 -15.56 -9.10 -8.96
CA ARG A 139 -16.26 -7.86 -9.36
C ARG A 139 -15.79 -6.63 -8.58
N SER A 140 -15.57 -6.76 -7.27
CA SER A 140 -15.13 -5.64 -6.43
C SER A 140 -13.66 -5.31 -6.67
N VAL A 141 -12.80 -6.33 -6.86
CA VAL A 141 -11.34 -6.12 -6.96
C VAL A 141 -10.94 -5.35 -8.22
N THR A 142 -11.57 -5.58 -9.37
CA THR A 142 -11.24 -4.80 -10.58
C THR A 142 -11.53 -3.32 -10.40
N VAL A 143 -12.67 -2.99 -9.77
CA VAL A 143 -13.06 -1.60 -9.50
C VAL A 143 -12.12 -1.00 -8.45
N GLU A 144 -11.86 -1.71 -7.36
CA GLU A 144 -10.91 -1.29 -6.31
C GLU A 144 -9.53 -0.98 -6.91
N ILE A 145 -8.96 -1.88 -7.72
CA ILE A 145 -7.66 -1.70 -8.35
C ILE A 145 -7.69 -0.48 -9.28
N PHE A 146 -8.70 -0.36 -10.13
CA PHE A 146 -8.78 0.72 -11.11
C PHE A 146 -8.90 2.10 -10.44
N VAL A 147 -9.82 2.22 -9.48
CA VAL A 147 -10.07 3.49 -8.78
C VAL A 147 -8.89 3.83 -7.87
N THR A 148 -8.32 2.86 -7.15
CA THR A 148 -7.15 3.11 -6.28
C THR A 148 -5.91 3.46 -7.11
N ALA A 149 -5.64 2.77 -8.21
CA ALA A 149 -4.51 3.09 -9.09
C ALA A 149 -4.65 4.51 -9.67
N SER A 150 -5.86 4.88 -10.12
CA SER A 150 -6.14 6.23 -10.62
C SER A 150 -5.93 7.29 -9.52
N PHE A 151 -6.44 7.03 -8.32
CA PHE A 151 -6.26 7.90 -7.17
C PHE A 151 -4.77 8.08 -6.83
N VAL A 152 -3.99 7.00 -6.78
CA VAL A 152 -2.55 7.05 -6.50
C VAL A 152 -1.78 7.79 -7.57
N SER A 153 -2.12 7.64 -8.85
CA SER A 153 -1.47 8.42 -9.92
C SER A 153 -1.69 9.92 -9.74
N VAL A 154 -2.93 10.34 -9.49
CA VAL A 154 -3.25 11.76 -9.24
C VAL A 154 -2.55 12.25 -7.99
N TRP A 155 -2.62 11.48 -6.90
CA TRP A 155 -1.99 11.81 -5.63
C TRP A 155 -0.47 11.92 -5.75
N TYR A 156 0.16 11.01 -6.50
CA TYR A 156 1.57 11.06 -6.82
C TYR A 156 1.94 12.34 -7.56
N LEU A 157 1.20 12.71 -8.59
CA LEU A 157 1.46 13.93 -9.37
C LEU A 157 1.32 15.20 -8.52
N LEU A 158 0.34 15.23 -7.61
CA LEU A 158 0.19 16.33 -6.66
C LEU A 158 1.39 16.39 -5.71
N LEU A 159 1.75 15.27 -5.09
CA LEU A 159 2.87 15.20 -4.16
C LEU A 159 4.21 15.49 -4.83
N ALA A 160 4.42 15.08 -6.08
CA ALA A 160 5.64 15.33 -6.83
C ALA A 160 5.91 16.83 -7.04
N ARG A 161 4.86 17.68 -6.98
CA ARG A 161 5.05 19.14 -7.00
C ARG A 161 5.73 19.64 -5.72
N PHE A 162 5.36 19.07 -4.57
CA PHE A 162 5.78 19.54 -3.25
C PHE A 162 7.00 18.79 -2.69
N LEU A 163 7.19 17.52 -3.03
CA LEU A 163 8.23 16.66 -2.48
C LEU A 163 9.40 16.52 -3.46
N PRO A 164 10.57 17.13 -3.17
CA PRO A 164 11.77 16.99 -4.01
C PRO A 164 12.26 15.54 -4.06
N SER A 165 11.96 14.74 -3.03
CA SER A 165 12.27 13.31 -3.01
C SER A 165 11.62 12.57 -4.17
N LEU A 166 10.50 13.01 -4.75
CA LEU A 166 9.90 12.32 -5.89
C LEU A 166 10.51 12.71 -7.23
N LYS A 167 11.29 13.81 -7.31
CA LYS A 167 11.87 14.36 -8.55
C LYS A 167 13.22 13.75 -8.94
N VAL A 168 13.74 12.77 -8.19
CA VAL A 168 15.06 12.18 -8.48
C VAL A 168 14.95 11.21 -9.65
N THR A 169 14.98 11.76 -10.86
CA THR A 169 15.16 11.05 -12.12
C THR A 169 16.62 10.59 -12.22
N HIS A 170 16.86 9.32 -12.57
CA HIS A 170 18.06 8.58 -13.05
C HIS A 170 19.51 9.14 -12.95
N ALA A 171 19.74 10.45 -12.91
CA ALA A 171 21.05 11.10 -12.89
C ALA A 171 21.95 10.70 -11.70
N LYS A 172 21.37 10.37 -10.54
CA LYS A 172 22.18 9.99 -9.36
C LYS A 172 22.83 8.60 -9.49
N ARG A 173 22.26 7.69 -10.30
CA ARG A 173 22.86 6.37 -10.54
C ARG A 173 23.99 6.42 -11.58
N MET A 174 23.88 7.22 -12.64
CA MET A 174 24.95 7.33 -13.64
C MET A 174 26.25 7.88 -13.05
N ASN A 175 26.17 8.82 -12.11
CA ASN A 175 27.36 9.35 -11.42
C ASN A 175 28.03 8.36 -10.45
N LEU A 176 27.33 7.29 -10.03
CA LEU A 176 27.89 6.22 -9.21
C LEU A 176 28.61 5.16 -10.06
N TYR A 177 28.14 4.91 -11.28
CA TYR A 177 28.82 4.03 -12.23
C TYR A 177 29.92 4.73 -13.03
N ALA A 178 29.89 6.06 -13.18
CA ALA A 178 30.96 6.83 -13.79
C ALA A 178 32.14 7.15 -12.84
N LYS A 179 32.01 6.81 -11.54
CA LYS A 179 33.04 6.99 -10.52
C LYS A 179 33.70 5.69 -10.05
N ASN A 180 33.26 4.55 -10.59
CA ASN A 180 33.89 3.24 -10.42
C ASN A 180 34.48 2.80 -11.75
#